data_AF-Q8XY60-F1
#
_entry.id   AF-Q8XY60-F1
#
_cell.length_a   1.000
_cell.length_b   1.000
_cell.length_c   1.000
_cell.angle_alpha   90.00
_cell.angle_beta   90.00
_cell.angle_gamma   90.00
#
_symmetry.space_group_name_H-M   'P 1'
#
loop_
_entity.id
_entity.type
_entity.pdbx_description
1 polymer ?
#
loop_
_entity_poly.entity_id
_entity_poly.type
_entity_poly.pdbx_seq_one_letter_code
_entity_poly.pdbx_strand_id
1 'polypeptide(L)' 'MPTIHTSLCQAKRVEVGPVRFDKFVYNDATRVFATQDITICIEGGSPVKLTIHLGEGCTALAAGEAVVLPLPEEVGA' A
#
# COMPACT_ATOMS: atom_id res chain seq x y z
N MET A 1 -7.76 18.67 0.09
CA MET A 1 -7.20 17.31 0.01
C MET A 1 -7.25 16.90 -1.46
N PRO A 2 -6.11 16.69 -2.14
CA PRO A 2 -6.15 16.27 -3.54
C PRO A 2 -6.78 14.87 -3.61
N THR A 3 -7.75 14.69 -4.50
CA THR A 3 -8.42 13.41 -4.72
C THR A 3 -8.23 12.98 -6.17
N ILE A 4 -8.04 11.67 -6.37
CA ILE A 4 -8.01 11.06 -7.70
C ILE A 4 -9.35 10.36 -7.88
N HIS A 5 -10.14 10.80 -8.85
CA HIS A 5 -11.36 10.13 -9.26
C HIS A 5 -11.09 9.44 -10.60
N THR A 6 -11.21 8.12 -10.63
CA THR A 6 -11.01 7.33 -11.84
C THR A 6 -11.92 6.10 -11.81
N SER A 7 -12.17 5.53 -12.98
CA SER A 7 -12.92 4.28 -13.14
C SER A 7 -12.17 3.36 -14.08
N LEU A 8 -12.19 2.06 -13.80
CA LEU A 8 -11.67 1.02 -14.68
C LEU A 8 -12.84 0.26 -15.32
N CYS A 9 -12.54 -0.50 -16.37
CA CYS A 9 -13.48 -1.47 -16.94
C CYS A 9 -13.85 -2.56 -15.92
N GLN A 10 -14.74 -3.48 -16.31
CA GLN A 10 -15.21 -4.57 -15.45
C GLN A 10 -14.05 -5.36 -14.84
N ALA A 11 -13.97 -5.35 -13.51
CA ALA A 11 -13.01 -6.13 -12.76
C ALA A 11 -13.52 -7.56 -12.59
N LYS A 12 -12.72 -8.54 -13.02
CA LYS A 12 -12.98 -9.97 -12.77
C LYS A 12 -12.68 -10.35 -11.32
N ARG A 13 -11.64 -9.75 -10.74
CA ARG A 13 -11.20 -9.98 -9.35
C ARG A 13 -10.42 -8.78 -8.85
N VAL A 14 -10.54 -8.50 -7.55
CA VAL A 14 -9.72 -7.52 -6.85
C VAL A 14 -9.00 -8.23 -5.71
N GLU A 15 -7.70 -8.01 -5.61
CA GLU A 15 -6.85 -8.55 -4.56
C GLU A 15 -6.19 -7.41 -3.80
N VAL A 16 -6.28 -7.45 -2.48
CA VAL A 16 -5.60 -6.51 -1.60
C VAL A 16 -4.49 -7.28 -0.90
N GLY A 17 -3.24 -6.85 -1.11
CA GLY A 17 -2.08 -7.45 -0.48
C GLY A 17 -1.96 -7.11 1.01
N PRO A 18 -1.05 -7.78 1.74
CA PRO A 18 -0.75 -7.40 3.12
C PRO A 18 -0.10 -6.00 3.16
N VAL A 19 -0.14 -5.38 4.35
CA VAL A 19 0.69 -4.20 4.62
C VAL A 19 2.16 -4.65 4.62
N ARG A 20 2.99 -3.93 3.89
CA ARG A 20 4.44 -4.15 3.84
C ARG A 20 5.14 -2.94 4.39
N PHE A 21 6.13 -3.18 5.25
CA PHE A 21 6.97 -2.16 5.84
C PHE A 21 8.32 -2.20 5.16
N ASP A 22 8.83 -1.03 4.82
CA ASP A 22 10.13 -0.86 4.21
C ASP A 22 10.76 0.44 4.74
N LYS A 23 12.06 0.61 4.52
CA LYS A 23 12.83 1.75 5.02
C LYS A 23 13.75 2.33 3.97
N PHE A 24 13.98 3.62 4.06
CA PHE A 24 15.00 4.30 3.27
C PHE A 24 15.81 5.24 4.15
N VAL A 25 17.06 5.48 3.75
CA VAL A 25 17.94 6.45 4.41
C VAL A 25 17.91 7.74 3.62
N TYR A 26 17.64 8.85 4.29
CA TYR A 26 17.66 10.19 3.70
C TYR A 26 18.27 11.17 4.71
N ASN A 27 19.34 11.87 4.31
CA ASN A 27 20.11 12.79 5.16
C ASN A 27 20.49 12.16 6.51
N ASP A 28 21.13 10.99 6.49
CA ASP A 28 21.56 10.21 7.66
C ASP A 28 20.43 9.78 8.63
N ALA A 29 19.17 10.00 8.26
CA ALA A 29 18.00 9.54 8.99
C ALA A 29 17.36 8.35 8.28
N THR A 30 17.12 7.27 9.03
CA THR A 30 16.33 6.14 8.51
C THR A 30 14.85 6.42 8.71
N ARG A 31 14.07 6.32 7.63
CA ARG A 31 12.62 6.51 7.63
C ARG A 31 11.93 5.22 7.25
N VAL A 32 10.95 4.82 8.05
CA VAL A 32 10.08 3.68 7.78
C VAL A 32 8.80 4.16 7.12
N PHE A 33 8.30 3.38 6.17
CA PHE A 33 7.02 3.62 5.53
C PHE A 33 6.26 2.30 5.33
N ALA A 34 4.94 2.40 5.27
CA ALA A 34 4.06 1.29 4.97
C ALA A 34 3.48 1.43 3.56
N THR A 35 3.37 0.31 2.86
CA THR A 35 2.66 0.24 1.58
C THR A 35 1.67 -0.92 1.56
N GLN A 36 0.63 -0.77 0.75
CA GLN A 36 -0.29 -1.86 0.41
C GLN A 36 -0.58 -1.84 -1.08
N ASP A 37 -0.55 -3.02 -1.69
CA ASP A 37 -0.87 -3.17 -3.11
C ASP A 37 -2.33 -3.57 -3.28
N ILE A 38 -3.02 -2.93 -4.23
CA ILE A 38 -4.29 -3.38 -4.77
C ILE A 38 -4.04 -3.84 -6.20
N THR A 39 -4.32 -5.10 -6.49
CA THR A 39 -4.27 -5.65 -7.85
C THR A 39 -5.69 -5.86 -8.36
N ILE A 40 -6.01 -5.22 -9.48
CA ILE A 40 -7.31 -5.27 -10.13
C ILE A 40 -7.15 -6.03 -11.45
N CYS A 41 -7.68 -7.25 -11.51
CA CYS A 41 -7.68 -8.05 -12.72
C CYS A 41 -8.87 -7.65 -13.60
N ILE A 42 -8.60 -6.96 -14.71
CA ILE A 42 -9.64 -6.49 -15.65
C ILE A 42 -10.07 -7.64 -16.56
N GLU A 43 -11.38 -7.78 -16.80
CA GLU A 43 -11.91 -8.78 -17.72
C GLU A 43 -11.45 -8.51 -19.15
N GLY A 44 -10.77 -9.49 -19.77
CA GLY A 44 -10.24 -9.36 -21.12
C GLY A 44 -9.05 -8.41 -21.26
N GLY A 45 -8.46 -7.93 -20.16
CA GLY A 45 -7.37 -6.97 -20.15
C GLY A 45 -6.21 -7.33 -19.22
N SER A 46 -5.18 -6.49 -19.23
CA SER A 46 -4.05 -6.60 -18.31
C SER A 46 -4.45 -6.16 -16.90
N PRO A 47 -3.88 -6.79 -15.84
CA PRO A 47 -4.11 -6.36 -14.48
C PRO A 47 -3.52 -4.97 -14.22
N VAL A 48 -4.19 -4.20 -13.38
CA VAL A 48 -3.70 -2.90 -12.87
C VAL A 48 -3.24 -3.10 -11.43
N LYS A 49 -2.06 -2.58 -11.12
CA LYS A 49 -1.50 -2.61 -9.76
C LYS A 49 -1.37 -1.19 -9.22
N LEU A 50 -2.00 -0.95 -8.08
CA LEU A 50 -1.94 0.32 -7.35
C LEU A 50 -1.17 0.08 -6.06
N THR A 51 -0.07 0.79 -5.86
CA THR A 51 0.66 0.79 -4.59
C THR A 51 0.30 2.05 -3.82
N ILE A 52 -0.24 1.87 -2.62
CA ILE A 52 -0.70 2.95 -1.75
C ILE A 52 0.26 3.06 -0.57
N HIS A 53 0.76 4.26 -0.31
CA HIS A 53 1.49 4.56 0.91
C HIS A 53 0.50 4.83 2.04
N LEU A 54 0.64 4.10 3.13
CA LEU A 54 -0.22 4.21 4.30
C LEU A 54 0.50 5.01 5.38
N GLY A 55 -0.21 5.97 5.98
CA GLY A 55 0.26 6.70 7.14
C GLY A 55 0.06 5.93 8.44
N GLU A 56 0.81 6.31 9.47
CA GLU A 56 0.58 5.87 10.86
C GLU A 56 -0.89 6.07 11.27
N GLY A 57 -1.50 5.06 11.89
CA GLY A 57 -2.88 5.08 12.34
C GLY A 57 -3.93 4.93 11.23
N CYS A 58 -3.53 4.84 9.96
CA CYS A 58 -4.45 4.58 8.85
C CYS A 58 -5.01 3.16 8.93
N THR A 59 -6.29 2.98 8.65
CA THR A 59 -6.89 1.63 8.58
C THR A 59 -6.41 0.91 7.32
N ALA A 60 -5.79 -0.26 7.49
CA ALA A 60 -5.38 -1.12 6.39
C ALA A 60 -6.61 -1.67 5.64
N LEU A 61 -6.57 -1.66 4.30
CA LEU A 61 -7.76 -1.85 3.46
C LEU A 61 -8.41 -3.24 3.61
N ALA A 62 -7.63 -4.28 3.85
CA ALA A 62 -8.14 -5.66 3.97
C ALA A 62 -8.21 -6.18 5.42
N ALA A 63 -7.37 -5.69 6.31
CA ALA A 63 -7.29 -6.19 7.68
C ALA A 63 -8.27 -5.46 8.61
N GLY A 64 -8.65 -4.22 8.30
CA GLY A 64 -9.43 -3.37 9.21
C GLY A 64 -8.65 -2.90 10.45
N GLU A 65 -7.40 -3.31 10.58
CA GLU A 65 -6.48 -2.91 11.65
C GLU A 65 -5.79 -1.58 11.33
N ALA A 66 -5.42 -0.83 12.36
CA ALA A 66 -4.63 0.39 12.20
C ALA A 66 -3.18 0.04 11.86
N VAL A 67 -2.60 0.75 10.90
CA VAL A 67 -1.19 0.66 10.57
C VAL A 67 -0.36 1.26 11.71
N VAL A 68 0.53 0.44 12.28
CA VAL A 68 1.53 0.85 13.24
C VAL A 68 2.90 0.72 12.56
N LEU A 69 3.58 1.84 12.35
CA LEU A 69 4.91 1.82 11.76
C LEU A 69 5.91 1.29 12.80
N PRO A 70 6.66 0.24 12.46
CA PRO A 70 7.68 -0.28 13.35
C PRO A 70 8.89 0.64 13.43
N LEU A 71 9.77 0.40 14.40
CA LEU A 71 11.06 1.06 14.50
C LEU A 71 11.97 0.68 13.31
N PRO A 72 12.90 1.56 12.90
CA PRO A 72 13.81 1.30 11.78
C PRO A 72 14.63 0.00 11.87
N GLU A 73 14.94 -0.44 13.08
CA GLU A 73 15.67 -1.68 13.38
C GLU A 73 14.83 -2.95 13.25
N GLU A 74 13.50 -2.85 13.34
CA GLU A 74 12.57 -3.97 13.23
C GLU A 74 12.21 -4.29 11.77
N VAL A 75 12.42 -3.35 10.86
CA VAL A 75 12.25 -3.56 9.42
C VAL A 75 13.48 -4.28 8.87
N GLY A 76 13.25 -5.40 8.17
CA GLY A 76 14.30 -6.17 7.50
C GLY A 76 15.18 -5.30 6.58
N ALA A 77 16.43 -5.75 6.37
CA ALA A 77 17.34 -5.15 5.40
C ALA A 77 16.98 -5.56 3.96
#